data_AF-A0A2A5FEH4-F1
#
_entry.id   AF-A0A2A5FEH4-F1
#
_cell.length_a   1.000
_cell.length_b   1.000
_cell.length_c   1.000
_cell.angle_alpha   90.00
_cell.angle_beta   90.00
_cell.angle_gamma   90.00
#
_symmetry.space_group_name_H-M   'P 1'
#
loop_
_entity.id
_entity.type
_entity.pdbx_description
1 polymer ?
#
loop_
_entity_poly.entity_id
_entity_poly.type
_entity_poly.pdbx_seq_one_letter_code
_entity_poly.pdbx_strand_id
1 'polypeptide(L)'
;MTSNESNESGFIGRQAEMAVLTAALDRALAAKGQMVMLAGEPGIGKTRLAKELASLSEQRGARVLWGWCYERQGAPPYWPWLQLMRPYADETEADGLRRDMGSGASEIAEILPELRTKLGGLERPHALVPEQARFQLFLSITTFLKKLSQAQPLNPRTKAERAGPESSQAMSPKPELTAWRWG
;
A
#
# COMPACT_ATOMS: atom_id res chain seq x y z
N MET A 1 -36.35 -22.16 23.18
CA MET A 1 -36.31 -21.65 21.80
C MET A 1 -36.45 -20.14 21.84
N THR A 2 -35.34 -19.42 21.82
CA THR A 2 -35.27 -18.06 21.27
C THR A 2 -33.86 -17.91 20.70
N SER A 3 -33.83 -17.85 19.37
CA SER A 3 -32.68 -17.55 18.54
C SER A 3 -32.13 -16.16 18.87
N ASN A 4 -30.82 -15.98 18.78
CA ASN A 4 -30.29 -14.67 18.43
C ASN A 4 -29.10 -14.85 17.49
N GLU A 5 -29.42 -14.76 16.20
CA GLU A 5 -28.49 -14.65 15.09
C GLU A 5 -27.88 -13.26 15.02
N SER A 6 -26.79 -13.19 14.24
CA SER A 6 -26.13 -12.01 13.65
C SER A 6 -25.15 -11.23 14.55
N ASN A 7 -23.93 -11.76 14.54
CA ASN A 7 -22.67 -11.11 14.91
C ASN A 7 -22.31 -10.00 13.90
N GLU A 8 -23.08 -8.91 13.87
CA GLU A 8 -22.57 -7.64 13.34
C GLU A 8 -21.68 -7.01 14.41
N SER A 9 -20.41 -7.39 14.41
CA SER A 9 -19.40 -6.77 15.28
C SER A 9 -19.13 -5.34 14.82
N GLY A 10 -20.05 -4.43 15.12
CA GLY A 10 -19.83 -3.00 15.03
C GLY A 10 -18.55 -2.64 15.79
N PHE A 11 -17.74 -1.77 15.20
CA PHE A 11 -16.52 -1.24 15.79
C PHE A 11 -16.86 -0.29 16.95
N ILE A 12 -17.48 -0.80 18.01
CA ILE A 12 -17.96 -0.03 19.17
C ILE A 12 -16.82 0.07 20.18
N GLY A 13 -16.50 1.29 20.62
CA GLY A 13 -15.49 1.56 21.66
C GLY A 13 -14.09 1.97 21.15
N ARG A 14 -13.91 2.16 19.84
CA ARG A 14 -12.62 2.58 19.24
C ARG A 14 -12.69 3.87 18.42
N GLN A 15 -13.74 4.67 18.67
CA GLN A 15 -14.00 5.92 17.94
C GLN A 15 -12.92 6.96 18.19
N ALA A 16 -12.37 7.02 19.41
CA ALA A 16 -11.30 7.95 19.75
C ALA A 16 -9.99 7.62 19.02
N GLU A 17 -9.58 6.35 19.01
CA GLU A 17 -8.38 5.89 18.31
C GLU A 17 -8.53 6.07 16.80
N MET A 18 -9.70 5.74 16.26
CA MET A 18 -9.97 5.96 14.83
C MET A 18 -10.03 7.45 14.48
N ALA A 19 -10.48 8.32 15.37
CA ALA A 19 -10.41 9.77 15.16
C ALA A 19 -8.95 10.25 15.09
N VAL A 20 -8.06 9.76 15.97
CA VAL A 20 -6.62 10.08 15.94
C VAL A 20 -5.98 9.61 14.63
N LEU A 21 -6.26 8.38 14.21
CA LEU A 21 -5.75 7.83 12.96
C LEU A 21 -6.27 8.58 11.73
N THR A 22 -7.55 8.96 11.72
CA THR A 22 -8.14 9.75 10.65
C THR A 22 -7.50 11.13 10.56
N ALA A 23 -7.27 11.79 11.69
CA ALA A 23 -6.57 13.08 11.72
C ALA A 23 -5.11 12.98 11.22
N ALA A 24 -4.43 11.86 11.51
CA ALA A 24 -3.12 11.60 10.94
C ALA A 24 -3.20 11.39 9.41
N LEU A 25 -4.19 10.64 8.93
CA LEU A 25 -4.43 10.48 7.48
C LEU A 25 -4.70 11.83 6.81
N ASP A 26 -5.51 12.70 7.41
CA ASP A 26 -5.80 14.04 6.88
C ASP A 26 -4.52 14.88 6.72
N ARG A 27 -3.61 14.81 7.70
CA ARG A 27 -2.30 15.48 7.61
C ARG A 27 -1.41 14.85 6.53
N ALA A 28 -1.41 13.53 6.41
CA ALA A 28 -0.66 12.83 5.38
C ALA A 28 -1.13 13.21 3.96
N LEU A 29 -2.45 13.27 3.75
CA LEU A 29 -3.07 13.72 2.50
C LEU A 29 -2.76 15.20 2.19
N ALA A 30 -2.56 16.02 3.22
CA ALA A 30 -2.09 17.40 3.10
C ALA A 30 -0.56 17.52 2.90
N ALA A 31 0.09 16.46 2.40
CA ALA A 31 1.53 16.36 2.17
C ALA A 31 2.41 16.54 3.42
N LYS A 32 1.86 16.33 4.62
CA LYS A 32 2.62 16.31 5.88
C LYS A 32 2.78 14.87 6.33
N GLY A 33 3.93 14.26 6.02
CA GLY A 33 4.23 12.87 6.39
C GLY A 33 3.94 12.57 7.86
N GLN A 34 3.35 11.41 8.14
CA GLN A 34 2.97 10.99 9.49
C GLN A 34 3.50 9.58 9.79
N MET A 35 3.81 9.34 11.06
CA MET A 35 4.08 8.01 11.60
C MET A 35 3.21 7.82 12.83
N VAL A 36 2.47 6.72 12.89
CA VAL A 36 1.63 6.37 14.03
C VAL A 36 1.93 4.94 14.44
N MET A 37 2.09 4.72 15.75
CA MET A 37 2.31 3.40 16.33
C MET A 37 1.07 2.95 17.08
N LEU A 38 0.56 1.76 16.74
CA LEU A 38 -0.53 1.12 17.47
C LEU A 38 0.04 0.17 18.53
N ALA A 39 0.00 0.59 19.79
CA ALA A 39 0.40 -0.21 20.94
C ALA A 39 -0.81 -0.67 21.75
N GLY A 40 -0.72 -1.84 22.38
CA GLY A 40 -1.80 -2.40 23.20
C GLY A 40 -1.71 -3.92 23.34
N GLU A 41 -2.57 -4.50 24.16
CA GLU A 41 -2.56 -5.93 24.47
C GLU A 41 -2.77 -6.83 23.23
N PRO A 42 -2.21 -8.04 23.21
CA PRO A 42 -2.55 -9.04 22.20
C PRO A 42 -4.08 -9.25 22.10
N GLY A 43 -4.61 -9.34 20.89
CA GLY A 43 -6.06 -9.55 20.68
C GLY A 43 -6.95 -8.30 20.81
N ILE A 44 -6.43 -7.15 21.28
CA ILE A 44 -7.22 -5.93 21.56
C ILE A 44 -7.76 -5.20 20.31
N GLY A 45 -7.53 -5.76 19.12
CA GLY A 45 -8.04 -5.25 17.84
C GLY A 45 -7.10 -4.35 17.03
N LYS A 46 -5.80 -4.26 17.35
CA LYS A 46 -4.83 -3.40 16.63
C LYS A 46 -4.81 -3.63 15.12
N THR A 47 -4.75 -4.90 14.70
CA THR A 47 -4.76 -5.27 13.28
C THR A 47 -6.07 -4.89 12.61
N ARG A 48 -7.20 -5.06 13.31
CA ARG A 48 -8.50 -4.64 12.80
C ARG A 48 -8.53 -3.13 12.59
N LEU A 49 -8.13 -2.34 13.59
CA LEU A 49 -8.06 -0.88 13.50
C LEU A 49 -7.17 -0.40 12.34
N ALA A 50 -6.00 -1.01 12.14
CA ALA A 50 -5.12 -0.67 11.02
C ALA A 50 -5.73 -1.06 9.65
N LYS A 51 -6.50 -2.16 9.56
CA LYS A 51 -7.25 -2.52 8.35
C LYS A 51 -8.40 -1.55 8.06
N GLU A 52 -9.11 -1.08 9.09
CA GLU A 52 -10.15 -0.05 8.92
C GLU A 52 -9.54 1.26 8.39
N LEU A 53 -8.40 1.69 8.92
CA LEU A 53 -7.68 2.86 8.39
C LEU A 53 -7.20 2.65 6.96
N ALA A 54 -6.72 1.45 6.60
CA ALA A 54 -6.33 1.12 5.24
C ALA A 54 -7.52 1.26 4.26
N SER A 55 -8.67 0.66 4.59
CA SER A 55 -9.90 0.78 3.81
C SER A 55 -10.34 2.24 3.66
N LEU A 56 -10.31 3.03 4.74
CA LEU A 56 -10.61 4.46 4.69
C LEU A 56 -9.63 5.24 3.79
N SER A 57 -8.35 4.88 3.83
CA SER A 57 -7.31 5.51 3.01
C SER A 57 -7.55 5.26 1.52
N GLU A 58 -7.84 4.01 1.15
CA GLU A 58 -8.18 3.62 -0.23
C GLU A 58 -9.45 4.34 -0.73
N GLN A 59 -10.50 4.39 0.10
CA GLN A 59 -11.73 5.14 -0.21
C GLN A 59 -11.48 6.63 -0.46
N ARG A 60 -10.42 7.20 0.15
CA ARG A 60 -9.99 8.59 -0.04
C ARG A 60 -8.96 8.76 -1.15
N GLY A 61 -8.73 7.73 -1.95
CA GLY A 61 -7.81 7.77 -3.10
C GLY A 61 -6.32 7.69 -2.72
N ALA A 62 -6.00 7.34 -1.48
CA ALA A 62 -4.63 7.07 -1.09
C ALA A 62 -4.26 5.63 -1.46
N ARG A 63 -3.03 5.44 -1.95
CA ARG A 63 -2.46 4.11 -2.10
C ARG A 63 -2.08 3.55 -0.73
N VAL A 64 -2.47 2.32 -0.46
CA VAL A 64 -2.06 1.58 0.73
C VAL A 64 -1.09 0.47 0.34
N LEU A 65 0.03 0.38 1.05
CA LEU A 65 0.94 -0.75 0.99
C LEU A 65 0.89 -1.45 2.35
N TRP A 66 0.66 -2.76 2.35
CA TRP A 66 0.49 -3.55 3.57
C TRP A 66 1.52 -4.66 3.65
N GLY A 67 2.07 -4.88 4.84
CA GLY A 67 3.06 -5.93 5.07
C GLY A 67 3.20 -6.31 6.53
N TRP A 68 3.87 -7.42 6.77
CA TRP A 68 4.08 -7.98 8.10
C TRP A 68 5.57 -8.10 8.39
N CYS A 69 5.99 -7.70 9.59
CA CYS A 69 7.33 -7.95 10.09
C CYS A 69 7.24 -9.04 11.15
N TYR A 70 7.69 -10.26 10.83
CA TYR A 70 7.81 -11.34 11.78
C TYR A 70 9.25 -11.43 12.28
N GLU A 71 9.43 -11.53 13.59
CA GLU A 71 10.74 -11.85 14.21
C GLU A 71 11.03 -13.36 14.23
N ARG A 72 10.25 -14.17 13.51
CA ARG A 72 10.45 -15.62 13.49
C ARG A 72 11.69 -15.98 12.65
N GLN A 73 12.50 -16.90 13.17
CA GLN A 73 13.63 -17.48 12.42
C GLN A 73 13.14 -18.00 11.06
N GLY A 74 13.80 -17.58 9.97
CA GLY A 74 13.53 -18.02 8.60
C GLY A 74 12.82 -17.00 7.70
N ALA A 75 12.43 -15.83 8.19
CA ALA A 75 11.97 -14.75 7.30
C ALA A 75 13.11 -14.32 6.35
N PRO A 76 12.87 -14.22 5.02
CA PRO A 76 13.90 -13.75 4.10
C PRO A 76 14.44 -12.36 4.49
N PRO A 77 15.72 -12.08 4.23
CA PRO A 77 16.24 -10.72 4.33
C PRO A 77 15.36 -9.75 3.54
N TYR A 78 15.09 -8.57 4.11
CA TYR A 78 14.28 -7.52 3.47
C TYR A 78 12.81 -7.92 3.20
N TRP A 79 12.31 -8.99 3.81
CA TRP A 79 10.93 -9.47 3.64
C TRP A 79 9.84 -8.40 3.81
N PRO A 80 9.93 -7.46 4.79
CA PRO A 80 8.96 -6.37 4.88
C PRO A 80 8.91 -5.51 3.60
N TRP A 81 10.06 -5.23 2.98
CA TRP A 81 10.13 -4.42 1.77
C TRP A 81 9.60 -5.16 0.55
N LEU A 82 9.86 -6.47 0.43
CA LEU A 82 9.36 -7.30 -0.65
C LEU A 82 7.83 -7.35 -0.66
N GLN A 83 7.20 -7.45 0.51
CA GLN A 83 5.75 -7.42 0.64
C GLN A 83 5.13 -6.11 0.14
N LEU A 84 5.85 -4.99 0.25
CA LEU A 84 5.37 -3.69 -0.24
C LEU A 84 5.64 -3.50 -1.74
N MET A 85 6.81 -3.89 -2.21
CA MET A 85 7.28 -3.60 -3.57
C MET A 85 6.76 -4.60 -4.61
N ARG A 86 6.60 -5.88 -4.25
CA ARG A 86 6.18 -6.91 -5.21
C ARG A 86 4.77 -6.67 -5.76
N PRO A 87 3.71 -6.44 -4.94
CA PRO A 87 2.38 -6.13 -5.46
C PRO A 87 2.37 -4.86 -6.32
N TYR A 88 3.10 -3.83 -5.89
CA TYR A 88 3.24 -2.60 -6.65
C TYR A 88 3.94 -2.84 -8.01
N ALA A 89 4.98 -3.67 -8.04
CA ALA A 89 5.67 -4.06 -9.26
C ALA A 89 4.77 -4.88 -10.20
N ASP A 90 3.88 -5.71 -9.67
CA ASP A 90 2.94 -6.49 -10.46
C ASP A 90 1.88 -5.60 -11.11
N GLU A 91 1.33 -4.65 -10.35
CA GLU A 91 0.24 -3.74 -10.78
C GLU A 91 0.71 -2.58 -11.67
N THR A 92 2.01 -2.26 -11.68
CA THR A 92 2.53 -1.08 -12.38
C THR A 92 3.27 -1.46 -13.65
N GLU A 93 2.93 -0.81 -14.76
CA GLU A 93 3.63 -0.97 -16.04
C GLU A 93 5.10 -0.54 -15.98
N ALA A 94 5.93 -1.06 -16.89
CA ALA A 94 7.37 -0.84 -16.89
C ALA A 94 7.75 0.65 -16.86
N ASP A 95 7.06 1.52 -17.61
CA ASP A 95 7.34 2.96 -17.62
C ASP A 95 6.98 3.65 -16.29
N GLY A 96 5.92 3.18 -15.63
CA GLY A 96 5.56 3.64 -14.29
C GLY A 96 6.62 3.24 -13.26
N LEU A 97 7.10 2.00 -13.34
CA LEU A 97 8.18 1.50 -12.49
C LEU A 97 9.49 2.28 -12.70
N ARG A 98 9.87 2.56 -13.95
CA ARG A 98 11.05 3.39 -14.25
C ARG A 98 10.94 4.80 -13.67
N ARG A 99 9.78 5.43 -13.82
CA ARG A 99 9.54 6.77 -13.28
C ARG A 99 9.63 6.78 -11.75
N ASP A 100 8.98 5.81 -11.10
CA ASP A 100 8.78 5.84 -9.65
C ASP A 100 10.03 5.33 -8.91
N MET A 101 10.71 4.28 -9.41
CA MET A 101 11.96 3.75 -8.82
C MET A 101 13.20 4.55 -9.27
N GLY A 102 13.19 5.09 -10.49
CA GLY A 102 14.30 5.89 -11.04
C GLY A 102 15.63 5.12 -11.07
N SER A 103 16.71 5.82 -10.69
CA SER A 103 18.07 5.25 -10.64
C SER A 103 18.22 4.11 -9.63
N GLY A 104 17.35 4.02 -8.62
CA GLY A 104 17.39 2.98 -7.59
C GLY A 104 16.81 1.63 -8.04
N ALA A 105 16.31 1.53 -9.28
CA ALA A 105 15.71 0.30 -9.78
C ALA A 105 16.71 -0.87 -9.86
N SER A 106 17.99 -0.59 -10.14
CA SER A 106 19.03 -1.60 -10.21
C SER A 106 19.35 -2.21 -8.84
N GLU A 107 19.36 -1.40 -7.78
CA GLU A 107 19.57 -1.84 -6.40
C GLU A 107 18.35 -2.62 -5.89
N ILE A 108 17.13 -2.14 -6.15
CA ILE A 108 15.90 -2.83 -5.73
C ILE A 108 15.80 -4.19 -6.42
N ALA A 109 16.25 -4.29 -7.68
CA ALA A 109 16.26 -5.53 -8.43
C ALA A 109 17.20 -6.63 -7.88
N GLU A 110 18.10 -6.30 -6.93
CA GLU A 110 18.89 -7.31 -6.21
C GLU A 110 18.04 -8.15 -5.25
N ILE A 111 16.99 -7.56 -4.66
CA ILE A 111 16.06 -8.27 -3.78
C ILE A 111 14.76 -8.66 -4.48
N LEU A 112 14.43 -8.01 -5.60
CA LEU A 112 13.24 -8.25 -6.40
C LEU A 112 13.61 -8.55 -7.88
N PRO A 113 14.12 -9.76 -8.18
CA PRO A 113 14.72 -10.08 -9.49
C PRO A 113 13.76 -9.93 -10.68
N GLU A 114 12.45 -10.10 -10.47
CA GLU A 114 11.41 -9.91 -11.47
C GLU A 114 11.41 -8.50 -12.10
N LEU A 115 11.95 -7.50 -11.40
CA LEU A 115 12.15 -6.16 -11.96
C LEU A 115 13.14 -6.16 -13.13
N ARG A 116 14.17 -7.01 -13.11
CA ARG A 116 15.13 -7.10 -14.22
C ARG A 116 14.45 -7.56 -15.50
N THR A 117 13.54 -8.51 -15.38
CA THR A 117 12.75 -9.03 -16.51
C THR A 117 11.74 -8.00 -16.99
N LYS A 118 11.02 -7.34 -16.08
CA LYS A 118 9.96 -6.38 -16.43
C LYS A 118 10.51 -5.07 -16.98
N LEU A 119 11.61 -4.56 -16.42
CA LEU A 119 12.21 -3.30 -16.85
C LEU A 119 13.17 -3.48 -18.01
N GLY A 120 13.91 -4.58 -18.10
CA GLY A 120 14.95 -4.75 -19.12
C GLY A 120 16.07 -3.69 -19.03
N GLY A 121 17.29 -4.04 -19.45
CA GLY A 121 18.40 -3.09 -19.50
C GLY A 121 18.85 -2.51 -18.16
N LEU A 122 18.39 -3.05 -17.03
CA LEU A 122 18.92 -2.68 -15.71
C LEU A 122 20.36 -3.17 -15.58
N GLU A 123 21.30 -2.24 -15.50
CA GLU A 123 22.68 -2.55 -15.16
C GLU A 123 22.74 -3.23 -13.78
N ARG A 124 23.66 -4.18 -13.61
CA ARG A 124 23.93 -4.70 -12.27
C ARG A 124 24.64 -3.62 -11.47
N PRO A 125 24.25 -3.37 -10.21
CA PRO A 125 25.02 -2.50 -9.33
C PRO A 125 26.48 -2.93 -9.35
N HIS A 126 27.39 -1.95 -9.33
CA HIS A 126 28.82 -2.24 -9.22
C HIS A 126 29.07 -3.13 -8.00
N ALA A 127 30.10 -3.99 -8.06
CA ALA A 127 30.49 -4.84 -6.95
C ALA A 127 30.96 -3.99 -5.76
N LEU A 128 30.02 -3.61 -4.90
CA LEU A 128 30.26 -2.87 -3.68
C LEU A 128 30.57 -3.84 -2.55
N VAL A 129 31.30 -3.36 -1.54
CA VAL A 129 31.42 -4.05 -0.26
C VAL A 129 30.01 -4.26 0.32
N PRO A 130 29.70 -5.40 0.97
CA PRO A 130 28.34 -5.73 1.39
C PRO A 130 27.61 -4.64 2.20
N GLU A 131 28.32 -3.93 3.07
CA GLU A 131 27.75 -2.82 3.85
C GLU A 131 27.29 -1.64 2.96
N GLN A 132 28.09 -1.27 1.97
CA GLN A 132 27.77 -0.22 1.02
C GLN A 132 26.61 -0.62 0.11
N ALA A 133 26.55 -1.89 -0.32
CA ALA A 133 25.42 -2.42 -1.08
C ALA A 133 24.11 -2.33 -0.29
N ARG A 134 24.14 -2.68 1.01
CA ARG A 134 22.99 -2.55 1.91
C ARG A 134 22.55 -1.10 2.06
N PHE A 135 23.49 -0.19 2.26
CA PHE A 135 23.20 1.24 2.38
C PHE A 135 22.52 1.78 1.11
N GLN A 136 23.05 1.45 -0.08
CA GLN A 136 22.47 1.86 -1.35
C GLN A 136 21.08 1.26 -1.59
N LEU A 137 20.87 0.01 -1.20
CA LEU A 137 19.55 -0.62 -1.24
C LEU A 137 18.53 0.15 -0.37
N PHE A 138 18.89 0.47 0.88
CA PHE A 138 18.02 1.24 1.76
C PHE A 138 17.74 2.65 1.25
N LEU A 139 18.75 3.33 0.70
CA LEU A 139 18.56 4.64 0.07
C LEU A 139 17.62 4.56 -1.14
N SER A 140 17.75 3.53 -1.96
CA SER A 140 16.91 3.31 -3.14
C SER A 140 15.46 3.06 -2.74
N ILE A 141 15.23 2.19 -1.75
CA ILE A 141 13.89 1.90 -1.21
C ILE A 141 13.25 3.15 -0.59
N THR A 142 13.99 3.89 0.24
CA THR A 142 13.45 5.10 0.89
C THR A 142 13.16 6.21 -0.12
N THR A 143 14.02 6.38 -1.13
CA THR A 143 13.78 7.34 -2.23
C THR A 143 12.56 6.97 -3.03
N PHE A 144 12.40 5.69 -3.36
CA PHE A 144 11.22 5.15 -4.04
C PHE A 144 9.94 5.39 -3.23
N LEU A 145 9.91 5.04 -1.95
CA LEU A 145 8.74 5.22 -1.09
C LEU A 145 8.38 6.71 -0.91
N LYS A 146 9.40 7.59 -0.81
CA LYS A 146 9.19 9.04 -0.78
C LYS A 146 8.55 9.54 -2.07
N LYS A 147 9.07 9.13 -3.24
CA LYS A 147 8.48 9.47 -4.54
C LYS A 147 7.03 8.99 -4.64
N LEU A 148 6.75 7.74 -4.25
CA LEU A 148 5.39 7.20 -4.24
C LEU A 148 4.45 8.01 -3.36
N SER A 149 4.91 8.41 -2.16
CA SER A 149 4.11 9.23 -1.24
C SER A 149 3.79 10.64 -1.78
N GLN A 150 4.62 11.13 -2.72
CA GLN A 150 4.45 12.45 -3.34
C GLN A 150 3.66 12.39 -4.64
N ALA A 151 3.74 11.27 -5.36
CA ALA A 151 3.12 11.08 -6.67
C ALA A 151 1.58 10.92 -6.61
N GLN A 152 1.00 10.70 -5.42
CA GLN A 152 -0.45 10.71 -5.21
C GLN A 152 -0.85 11.23 -3.82
N PRO A 153 -1.38 12.45 -3.76
CA PRO A 153 -2.72 12.66 -3.27
C PRO A 153 -3.61 12.83 -4.49
N LEU A 154 -4.30 11.77 -4.92
CA LEU A 154 -5.38 11.90 -5.89
C LEU A 154 -6.45 12.79 -5.24
N ASN A 155 -6.44 14.08 -5.59
CA ASN A 155 -7.50 15.00 -5.22
C ASN A 155 -8.83 14.42 -5.73
N PRO A 156 -9.83 14.12 -4.86
CA PRO A 156 -11.10 13.52 -5.30
C PRO A 156 -12.04 14.51 -6.03
N ARG A 157 -11.53 15.58 -6.65
CA ARG A 157 -12.34 16.53 -7.43
C ARG A 157 -11.85 16.70 -8.86
N THR A 158 -12.02 15.65 -9.67
CA THR A 158 -12.19 15.83 -11.12
C THR A 158 -12.97 14.65 -11.72
N LYS A 159 -14.23 14.51 -11.31
CA LYS A 159 -15.25 13.86 -12.15
C LYS A 159 -16.60 14.55 -11.94
N ALA A 160 -16.63 15.85 -12.20
CA ALA A 160 -17.86 16.64 -12.24
C ALA A 160 -17.70 17.81 -13.20
N GLU A 161 -17.43 17.53 -14.48
CA GLU A 161 -17.87 18.39 -15.59
C GLU A 161 -17.63 17.68 -16.92
N ARG A 162 -18.59 16.83 -17.28
CA ARG A 162 -19.02 16.55 -18.65
C ARG A 162 -20.35 15.80 -18.52
N ALA A 163 -21.36 16.53 -18.03
CA ALA A 163 -22.76 16.18 -18.27
C ALA A 163 -23.17 16.92 -19.55
N GLY A 164 -23.09 16.23 -20.68
CA GLY A 164 -23.91 16.50 -21.87
C GLY A 164 -25.08 15.54 -21.87
N PRO A 165 -26.26 15.94 -22.37
CA PRO A 165 -27.52 15.28 -22.06
C PRO A 165 -27.70 13.94 -22.79
N GLU A 166 -28.31 13.03 -22.04
CA GLU A 166 -29.10 11.83 -22.38
C GLU A 166 -29.21 11.38 -23.84
N SER A 167 -28.94 10.08 -24.06
CA SER A 167 -29.79 9.19 -24.86
C SER A 167 -29.56 7.72 -24.47
N SER A 168 -30.47 7.22 -23.63
CA SER A 168 -31.02 5.86 -23.50
C SER A 168 -30.45 4.71 -24.36
N GLN A 169 -29.92 3.65 -23.73
CA GLN A 169 -30.51 2.29 -23.67
C GLN A 169 -29.50 1.18 -23.32
N ALA A 170 -30.03 0.17 -22.63
CA ALA A 170 -29.58 -1.22 -22.50
C ALA A 170 -28.61 -1.62 -21.36
N MET A 171 -29.23 -2.14 -20.30
CA MET A 171 -29.03 -3.50 -19.73
C MET A 171 -27.66 -3.88 -19.11
N SER A 172 -27.71 -4.10 -17.79
CA SER A 172 -26.75 -4.80 -16.90
C SER A 172 -26.39 -6.22 -17.37
N PRO A 173 -25.24 -6.83 -16.94
CA PRO A 173 -24.94 -7.06 -15.52
C PRO A 173 -23.51 -6.77 -15.04
N LYS A 174 -23.42 -6.61 -13.71
CA LYS A 174 -22.25 -6.38 -12.86
C LYS A 174 -21.12 -7.40 -13.07
N PRO A 175 -19.83 -6.99 -12.98
CA PRO A 175 -18.77 -7.91 -12.61
C PRO A 175 -18.59 -7.93 -11.09
N GLU A 176 -18.50 -9.15 -10.58
CA GLU A 176 -18.42 -9.55 -9.18
C GLU A 176 -17.13 -9.08 -8.50
N LEU A 177 -17.28 -8.68 -7.23
CA LEU A 177 -16.20 -8.51 -6.27
C LEU A 177 -15.59 -9.89 -5.95
N THR A 178 -14.43 -10.20 -6.51
CA THR A 178 -13.68 -11.39 -6.12
C THR A 178 -12.95 -11.13 -4.81
N ALA A 179 -13.60 -11.55 -3.72
CA ALA A 179 -13.00 -11.70 -2.41
C ALA A 179 -11.93 -12.79 -2.45
N TRP A 180 -10.67 -12.42 -2.21
CA TRP A 180 -9.63 -13.38 -1.88
C TRP A 180 -9.70 -13.73 -0.40
N ARG A 181 -10.21 -14.93 -0.15
CA ARG A 181 -10.14 -15.66 1.12
C ARG A 181 -8.83 -16.48 1.16
N TRP A 182 -8.49 -17.00 2.35
CA TRP A 182 -7.39 -17.90 2.74
C TRP A 182 -6.19 -17.19 3.39
N GLY A 183 -5.68 -17.66 4.54
CA GLY A 183 -5.98 -18.81 5.40
C GLY A 183 -5.28 -18.64 6.74
#